data_AF-A0A9D9SFD8-F1
#
_entry.id   AF-A0A9D9SFD8-F1
#
_cell.length_a   1.000
_cell.length_b   1.000
_cell.length_c   1.000
_cell.angle_alpha   90.00
_cell.angle_beta   90.00
_cell.angle_gamma   90.00
#
_symmetry.space_group_name_H-M   'P 1'
#
loop_
_entity.id
_entity.type
_entity.pdbx_description
1 polymer ?
#
loop_
_entity_poly.entity_id
_entity_poly.type
_entity_poly.pdbx_seq_one_letter_code
_entity_poly.pdbx_strand_id
1 'polypeptide(L)'
;MKTKTNQDNEAPKSVSGTTVTETSTPPVAHGTDISHAELAAENEQLKATIRLNAAHRQITGELARAGARSPELLFDAAKGDLQFAEDGTLTNAAAIVERLEAAFPEQFADDPPIGPIDGGAGRAAVPALTKDALAKMSPAEIARLDWAAVRQALTEK
;
A
#
# COMPACT_ATOMS: atom_id res chain seq x y z
N MET A 1 50.12 -26.51 60.13
CA MET A 1 50.29 -25.07 59.78
C MET A 1 49.14 -24.33 60.46
N LYS A 2 49.21 -23.72 61.67
CA LYS A 2 49.88 -22.45 62.09
C LYS A 2 49.73 -21.38 61.00
N THR A 3 49.12 -20.18 61.10
CA THR A 3 48.58 -19.27 62.15
C THR A 3 47.73 -18.21 61.40
N LYS A 4 46.50 -17.85 61.82
CA LYS A 4 46.08 -16.59 62.53
C LYS A 4 46.58 -15.24 61.97
N THR A 5 45.63 -14.27 61.85
CA THR A 5 45.79 -12.83 62.25
C THR A 5 46.62 -11.96 61.27
N ASN A 6 46.32 -10.72 60.89
CA ASN A 6 45.35 -9.68 61.26
C ASN A 6 45.47 -8.50 60.26
N GLN A 7 44.53 -7.55 60.41
CA GLN A 7 44.72 -6.10 60.40
C GLN A 7 45.15 -5.34 59.14
N ASP A 8 44.28 -4.37 58.83
CA ASP A 8 44.56 -2.93 58.79
C ASP A 8 45.88 -2.52 58.14
N ASN A 9 45.78 -1.82 57.01
CA ASN A 9 46.71 -0.72 56.81
C ASN A 9 45.98 0.54 56.35
N GLU A 10 46.09 1.50 57.25
CA GLU A 10 45.66 2.88 57.23
C GLU A 10 46.42 3.67 56.15
N ALA A 11 45.81 4.75 55.68
CA ALA A 11 46.37 5.70 54.74
C ALA A 11 47.70 6.32 55.21
N PRO A 12 48.50 6.87 54.28
CA PRO A 12 49.26 8.08 54.57
C PRO A 12 48.54 9.31 54.00
N LYS A 13 48.27 10.25 54.91
CA LYS A 13 47.95 11.66 54.66
C LYS A 13 49.13 12.36 53.97
N SER A 14 48.85 13.18 52.95
CA SER A 14 49.68 14.34 52.55
C SER A 14 48.79 15.25 51.67
N VAL A 15 48.15 16.30 52.20
CA VAL A 15 48.65 17.67 52.48
C VAL A 15 48.66 18.58 51.24
N SER A 16 48.05 19.76 51.44
CA SER A 16 48.14 21.01 50.68
C SER A 16 47.24 21.22 49.44
N GLY A 17 46.07 21.79 49.71
CA GLY A 17 45.77 23.18 49.37
C GLY A 17 45.76 23.57 47.89
N THR A 18 44.57 23.85 47.36
CA THR A 18 44.24 25.13 46.68
C THR A 18 42.72 25.23 46.63
N THR A 19 42.18 26.19 47.38
CA THR A 19 40.82 26.72 47.18
C THR A 19 40.78 27.43 45.84
N VAL A 20 40.19 26.79 44.83
CA VAL A 20 39.67 27.49 43.65
C VAL A 20 38.17 27.66 43.88
N THR A 21 37.79 28.86 44.28
CA THR A 21 36.41 29.33 44.22
C THR A 21 36.07 29.56 42.76
N GLU A 22 35.73 28.52 42.02
CA GLU A 22 35.10 28.66 40.71
C GLU A 22 33.60 28.79 40.92
N THR A 23 33.12 30.02 40.80
CA THR A 23 31.70 30.34 40.59
C THR A 23 31.29 29.75 39.23
N SER A 24 31.04 28.45 39.20
CA SER A 24 30.52 27.76 38.01
C SER A 24 29.01 27.99 37.97
N THR A 25 28.62 28.97 37.14
CA THR A 25 27.26 29.13 36.64
C THR A 25 26.69 27.75 36.28
N PRO A 26 25.49 27.37 36.75
CA PRO A 26 24.93 26.07 36.40
C PRO A 26 24.83 25.96 34.87
N PRO A 27 25.27 24.86 34.26
CA PRO A 27 25.02 24.64 32.84
C PRO A 27 23.51 24.64 32.66
N VAL A 28 23.03 25.53 31.78
CA VAL A 28 21.63 25.55 31.37
C VAL A 28 21.35 24.17 30.78
N ALA A 29 20.56 23.36 31.48
CA ALA A 29 20.11 22.06 31.00
C ALA A 29 19.28 22.28 29.73
N HIS A 30 19.92 22.19 28.57
CA HIS A 30 19.28 22.05 27.28
C HIS A 30 19.61 20.66 26.76
N GLY A 31 19.02 19.68 27.42
CA GLY A 31 18.95 18.31 26.95
C GLY A 31 17.65 17.78 27.49
N THR A 32 16.68 17.58 26.61
CA THR A 32 15.46 16.84 26.95
C THR A 32 15.93 15.51 27.54
N ASP A 33 15.74 15.29 28.84
CA ASP A 33 16.04 14.02 29.50
C ASP A 33 15.02 12.99 29.00
N ILE A 34 15.21 12.52 27.75
CA ILE A 34 14.39 11.46 27.17
C ILE A 34 14.63 10.22 28.02
N SER A 35 13.55 9.71 28.61
CA SER A 35 13.66 8.55 29.49
C SER A 35 14.00 7.29 28.70
N HIS A 36 14.72 6.35 29.32
CA HIS A 36 15.01 5.06 28.70
C HIS A 36 13.73 4.29 28.29
N ALA A 37 12.63 4.49 29.02
CA ALA A 37 11.34 3.92 28.69
C ALA A 37 10.75 4.52 27.39
N GLU A 38 10.91 5.82 27.19
CA GLU A 38 10.49 6.53 25.99
C GLU A 38 11.30 6.07 24.76
N LEU A 39 12.62 5.96 24.91
CA LEU A 39 13.48 5.39 23.86
C LEU A 39 13.12 3.94 23.52
N ALA A 40 12.74 3.13 24.51
CA ALA A 40 12.31 1.76 24.27
C ALA A 40 10.98 1.72 23.49
N ALA A 41 10.01 2.56 23.87
CA ALA A 41 8.74 2.66 23.16
C ALA A 41 8.92 3.16 21.71
N GLU A 42 9.76 4.18 21.52
CA GLU A 42 10.07 4.71 20.18
C GLU A 42 10.76 3.65 19.31
N ASN A 43 11.73 2.90 19.86
CA ASN A 43 12.38 1.83 19.12
C ASN A 43 11.39 0.73 18.69
N GLU A 44 10.46 0.34 19.55
CA GLU A 44 9.44 -0.64 19.17
C GLU A 44 8.50 -0.10 18.08
N GLN A 45 8.11 1.17 18.16
CA GLN A 45 7.32 1.82 17.11
C GLN A 45 8.07 1.92 15.78
N LEU A 46 9.36 2.26 15.81
CA LEU A 46 10.20 2.33 14.61
C LEU A 46 10.38 0.95 13.99
N LYS A 47 10.64 -0.09 14.79
CA LYS A 47 10.70 -1.48 14.32
C LYS A 47 9.40 -1.90 13.66
N ALA A 48 8.25 -1.61 14.29
CA ALA A 48 6.94 -1.90 13.73
C ALA A 48 6.73 -1.20 12.38
N THR A 49 7.14 0.07 12.28
CA THR A 49 7.05 0.86 11.04
C THR A 49 7.93 0.29 9.93
N ILE A 50 9.19 -0.03 10.25
CA ILE A 50 10.14 -0.62 9.29
C ILE A 50 9.62 -1.97 8.79
N ARG A 51 9.13 -2.81 9.69
CA ARG A 51 8.56 -4.12 9.38
C ARG A 51 7.34 -3.99 8.46
N LEU A 52 6.43 -3.07 8.76
CA LEU A 52 5.25 -2.84 7.93
C LEU A 52 5.63 -2.33 6.53
N ASN A 53 6.57 -1.38 6.43
CA ASN A 53 7.04 -0.87 5.15
C ASN A 53 7.78 -1.93 4.33
N ALA A 54 8.49 -2.85 4.98
CA ALA A 54 9.11 -3.98 4.31
C ALA A 54 8.06 -4.96 3.75
N ALA A 55 7.06 -5.32 4.56
CA ALA A 55 5.94 -6.17 4.14
C ALA A 55 5.14 -5.55 3.01
N HIS A 56 4.89 -4.24 3.07
CA HIS A 56 4.23 -3.47 2.02
C HIS A 56 4.92 -3.64 0.68
N ARG A 57 6.23 -3.29 0.61
CA ARG A 57 7.02 -3.45 -0.62
C ARG A 57 7.07 -4.89 -1.12
N GLN A 58 7.17 -5.85 -0.22
CA GLN A 58 7.21 -7.26 -0.59
C GLN A 58 5.89 -7.70 -1.23
N ILE A 59 4.77 -7.48 -0.55
CA ILE A 59 3.45 -7.93 -1.00
C ILE A 59 3.00 -7.20 -2.26
N THR A 60 3.15 -5.87 -2.32
CA THR A 60 2.77 -5.13 -3.53
C THR A 60 3.63 -5.55 -4.72
N GLY A 61 4.92 -5.87 -4.50
CA GLY A 61 5.80 -6.45 -5.50
C GLY A 61 5.37 -7.85 -5.95
N GLU A 62 4.96 -8.72 -5.04
CA GLU A 62 4.44 -10.06 -5.37
C GLU A 62 3.10 -9.99 -6.11
N LEU A 63 2.17 -9.16 -5.65
CA LEU A 63 0.88 -8.91 -6.31
C LEU A 63 1.05 -8.34 -7.71
N ALA A 64 1.95 -7.37 -7.89
CA ALA A 64 2.25 -6.82 -9.21
C ALA A 64 2.82 -7.89 -10.17
N ARG A 65 3.69 -8.79 -9.67
CA ARG A 65 4.21 -9.92 -10.46
C ARG A 65 3.12 -10.94 -10.80
N ALA A 66 2.14 -11.11 -9.92
CA ALA A 66 0.96 -11.95 -10.14
C ALA A 66 -0.07 -11.31 -11.10
N GLY A 67 0.16 -10.07 -11.58
CA GLY A 67 -0.74 -9.40 -12.51
C GLY A 67 -1.87 -8.61 -11.85
N ALA A 68 -1.77 -8.32 -10.54
CA ALA A 68 -2.78 -7.52 -9.86
C ALA A 68 -2.90 -6.11 -10.48
N ARG A 69 -4.14 -5.73 -10.83
CA ARG A 69 -4.50 -4.39 -11.34
C ARG A 69 -4.29 -3.28 -10.31
N SER A 70 -4.44 -3.60 -9.03
CA SER A 70 -4.30 -2.63 -7.93
C SER A 70 -3.61 -3.26 -6.72
N PRO A 71 -2.28 -3.45 -6.78
CA PRO A 71 -1.51 -4.08 -5.70
C PRO A 71 -1.65 -3.38 -4.34
N GLU A 72 -1.71 -2.05 -4.34
CA GLU A 72 -1.85 -1.22 -3.14
C GLU A 72 -3.17 -1.48 -2.41
N LEU A 73 -4.28 -1.51 -3.16
CA LEU A 73 -5.61 -1.74 -2.59
C LEU A 73 -5.73 -3.16 -2.02
N LEU A 74 -5.17 -4.14 -2.72
CA LEU A 74 -5.13 -5.53 -2.26
C LEU A 74 -4.25 -5.72 -1.04
N PHE A 75 -3.15 -4.98 -0.93
CA PHE A 75 -2.34 -4.96 0.30
C PHE A 75 -3.14 -4.43 1.48
N ASP A 76 -3.85 -3.30 1.33
CA ASP A 76 -4.66 -2.73 2.41
C ASP A 76 -5.72 -3.71 2.92
N ALA A 77 -6.34 -4.48 2.01
CA ALA A 77 -7.28 -5.53 2.37
C ALA A 77 -6.63 -6.71 3.12
N ALA A 78 -5.37 -7.03 2.83
CA ALA A 78 -4.63 -8.14 3.44
C ALA A 78 -3.74 -7.73 4.63
N LYS A 79 -3.64 -6.43 4.95
CA LYS A 79 -2.77 -5.90 6.00
C LYS A 79 -3.01 -6.52 7.38
N GLY A 80 -4.28 -6.85 7.69
CA GLY A 80 -4.67 -7.51 8.94
C GLY A 80 -4.22 -8.98 9.03
N ASP A 81 -3.88 -9.59 7.89
CA ASP A 81 -3.54 -11.00 7.80
C ASP A 81 -2.02 -11.25 7.77
N LEU A 82 -1.19 -10.20 7.87
CA LEU A 82 0.27 -10.31 7.83
C LEU A 82 0.80 -11.09 9.04
N GLN A 83 1.60 -12.14 8.78
CA GLN A 83 2.23 -12.94 9.81
C GLN A 83 3.75 -12.74 9.77
N PHE A 84 4.31 -12.37 10.93
CA PHE A 84 5.72 -12.09 11.08
C PHE A 84 6.38 -13.12 11.97
N ALA A 85 7.57 -13.58 11.58
CA ALA A 85 8.44 -14.35 12.46
C ALA A 85 9.07 -13.47 13.56
N GLU A 86 9.79 -14.11 14.49
CA GLU A 86 10.48 -13.42 15.59
C GLU A 86 11.50 -12.39 15.09
N ASP A 87 12.16 -12.68 13.97
CA ASP A 87 13.12 -11.78 13.32
C ASP A 87 12.44 -10.63 12.53
N GLY A 88 11.11 -10.63 12.45
CA GLY A 88 10.32 -9.65 11.73
C GLY A 88 10.19 -9.90 10.23
N THR A 89 10.62 -11.05 9.73
CA THR A 89 10.37 -11.46 8.35
C THR A 89 8.91 -11.85 8.13
N LEU A 90 8.37 -11.53 6.95
CA LEU A 90 7.00 -11.90 6.56
C LEU A 90 6.99 -13.36 6.10
N THR A 91 6.15 -14.20 6.74
CA THR A 91 6.18 -15.66 6.52
C THR A 91 5.07 -16.18 5.63
N ASN A 92 3.98 -15.43 5.46
CA ASN A 92 2.77 -15.90 4.78
C ASN A 92 2.46 -15.16 3.47
N ALA A 93 3.48 -14.56 2.84
CA ALA A 93 3.29 -13.72 1.67
C ALA A 93 2.62 -14.45 0.49
N ALA A 94 3.12 -15.63 0.14
CA ALA A 94 2.54 -16.46 -0.93
C ALA A 94 1.08 -16.86 -0.65
N ALA A 95 0.76 -17.22 0.60
CA ALA A 95 -0.59 -17.59 1.00
C ALA A 95 -1.56 -16.40 0.92
N ILE A 96 -1.09 -15.17 1.19
CA ILE A 96 -1.87 -13.95 1.00
C ILE A 96 -2.20 -13.76 -0.48
N VAL A 97 -1.20 -13.89 -1.36
CA VAL A 97 -1.40 -13.73 -2.82
C VAL A 97 -2.39 -14.76 -3.34
N GLU A 98 -2.20 -16.05 -3.04
CA GLU A 98 -3.11 -17.13 -3.47
C GLU A 98 -4.55 -16.89 -3.01
N ARG A 99 -4.74 -16.48 -1.75
CA ARG A 99 -6.07 -16.15 -1.24
C ARG A 99 -6.68 -14.96 -1.99
N LEU A 100 -5.90 -13.92 -2.28
CA LEU A 100 -6.39 -12.74 -2.99
C LEU A 100 -6.74 -13.06 -4.44
N GLU A 101 -5.96 -13.91 -5.12
CA GLU A 101 -6.29 -14.41 -6.45
C GLU A 101 -7.61 -15.18 -6.45
N ALA A 102 -7.85 -16.01 -5.43
CA ALA A 102 -9.10 -16.76 -5.29
C ALA A 102 -10.30 -15.87 -4.92
N ALA A 103 -10.08 -14.84 -4.09
CA ALA A 103 -11.15 -13.96 -3.60
C ALA A 103 -11.53 -12.86 -4.60
N PHE A 104 -10.57 -12.37 -5.37
CA PHE A 104 -10.73 -11.23 -6.29
C PHE A 104 -10.13 -11.55 -7.67
N PRO A 105 -10.57 -12.62 -8.36
CA PRO A 105 -9.98 -13.05 -9.63
C PRO A 105 -10.04 -11.96 -10.71
N GLU A 106 -11.03 -11.07 -10.66
CA GLU A 106 -11.17 -9.91 -11.55
C GLU A 106 -10.03 -8.89 -11.42
N GLN A 107 -9.33 -8.87 -10.28
CA GLN A 107 -8.16 -8.02 -10.07
C GLN A 107 -6.90 -8.59 -10.71
N PHE A 108 -6.89 -9.88 -11.07
CA PHE A 108 -5.73 -10.57 -11.68
C PHE A 108 -5.99 -10.99 -13.12
N ALA A 109 -7.22 -10.87 -13.61
CA ALA A 109 -7.57 -11.17 -14.99
C ALA A 109 -7.02 -10.09 -15.95
N ASP A 110 -6.40 -10.54 -17.04
CA ASP A 110 -6.13 -9.72 -18.21
C ASP A 110 -7.43 -9.56 -19.01
N ASP A 111 -8.23 -8.53 -18.71
CA ASP A 111 -9.23 -8.12 -19.69
C ASP A 111 -8.48 -7.50 -20.87
N PRO A 112 -8.82 -7.86 -22.12
CA PRO A 112 -8.27 -7.16 -23.26
C PRO A 112 -8.58 -5.67 -23.11
N PRO A 113 -7.63 -4.78 -23.42
CA PRO A 113 -7.88 -3.34 -23.33
C PRO A 113 -9.15 -3.04 -24.14
N ILE A 114 -10.15 -2.47 -23.47
CA ILE A 114 -11.31 -1.92 -24.15
C ILE A 114 -10.72 -0.91 -25.13
N GLY A 115 -10.89 -1.19 -26.43
CA GLY A 115 -10.29 -0.39 -27.49
C GLY A 115 -10.58 1.11 -27.30
N PRO A 116 -9.82 1.99 -27.97
CA PRO A 116 -9.89 3.43 -27.74
C PRO A 116 -11.35 3.91 -27.71
N ILE A 117 -11.78 4.39 -26.54
CA ILE A 117 -13.10 4.98 -26.36
C ILE A 117 -13.03 6.36 -27.03
N ASP A 118 -13.59 6.48 -28.22
CA ASP A 118 -13.81 7.77 -28.85
C ASP A 118 -14.93 8.51 -28.09
N GLY A 119 -14.52 9.32 -27.11
CA GLY A 119 -15.40 10.17 -26.31
C GLY A 119 -16.17 11.22 -27.12
N GLY A 120 -15.88 11.37 -28.42
CA GLY A 120 -16.59 12.25 -29.35
C GLY A 120 -17.69 11.57 -30.18
N ALA A 121 -17.79 10.23 -30.17
CA ALA A 121 -18.68 9.52 -31.08
C ALA A 121 -20.18 9.72 -30.78
N GLY A 122 -20.53 10.15 -29.56
CA GLY A 122 -21.92 10.16 -29.11
C GLY A 122 -22.58 8.78 -29.27
N ARG A 123 -23.86 8.67 -28.93
CA ARG A 123 -24.63 7.51 -29.39
C ARG A 123 -24.82 7.73 -30.88
N ALA A 124 -24.13 6.97 -31.74
CA ALA A 124 -24.43 6.98 -33.17
C ALA A 124 -25.93 6.72 -33.31
N ALA A 125 -26.66 7.77 -33.67
CA ALA A 125 -28.07 7.64 -33.98
C ALA A 125 -28.12 6.64 -35.13
N VAL A 126 -28.64 5.44 -34.86
CA VAL A 126 -29.04 4.53 -35.93
C VAL A 126 -29.93 5.38 -36.83
N PRO A 127 -29.55 5.65 -38.10
CA PRO A 127 -30.35 6.51 -38.95
C PRO A 127 -31.74 5.90 -39.01
N ALA A 128 -32.71 6.59 -38.43
CA ALA A 128 -34.08 6.13 -38.43
C ALA A 128 -34.48 5.94 -39.90
N LEU A 129 -35.05 4.78 -40.21
CA LEU A 129 -35.56 4.52 -41.54
C LEU A 129 -36.74 5.48 -41.76
N THR A 130 -36.54 6.52 -42.57
CA THR A 130 -37.59 7.49 -42.89
C THR A 130 -38.14 7.24 -44.29
N LYS A 131 -39.35 7.74 -44.56
CA LYS A 131 -39.99 7.64 -45.88
C LYS A 131 -39.12 8.22 -47.00
N ASP A 132 -38.45 9.35 -46.74
CA ASP A 132 -37.54 9.98 -47.71
C ASP A 132 -36.26 9.17 -47.96
N ALA A 133 -35.79 8.43 -46.94
CA ALA A 133 -34.66 7.51 -47.09
C ALA A 133 -35.08 6.29 -47.93
N LEU A 134 -36.26 5.72 -47.66
CA LEU A 134 -36.82 4.61 -48.45
C LEU A 134 -37.06 4.98 -49.92
N ALA A 135 -37.50 6.21 -50.20
CA ALA A 135 -37.74 6.68 -51.57
C ALA A 135 -36.47 6.81 -52.42
N LYS A 136 -35.30 6.96 -51.77
CA LYS A 136 -33.99 7.09 -52.43
C LYS A 136 -33.23 5.77 -52.55
N MET A 137 -33.70 4.72 -51.87
CA MET A 137 -33.09 3.39 -51.92
C MET A 137 -33.58 2.60 -53.12
N SER A 138 -32.71 1.76 -53.69
CA SER A 138 -33.11 0.85 -54.75
C SER A 138 -34.00 -0.29 -54.20
N PRO A 139 -34.86 -0.90 -55.03
CA PRO A 139 -35.69 -2.03 -54.60
C PRO A 139 -34.90 -3.20 -54.02
N ALA A 140 -33.67 -3.43 -54.52
CA ALA A 140 -32.78 -4.47 -54.04
C ALA A 140 -32.20 -4.18 -52.65
N GLU A 141 -32.07 -2.91 -52.28
CA GLU A 141 -31.61 -2.48 -50.95
C GLU A 141 -32.75 -2.55 -49.94
N ILE A 142 -33.97 -2.17 -50.34
CA ILE A 142 -35.17 -2.29 -49.48
C ILE A 142 -35.45 -3.76 -49.13
N ALA A 143 -35.25 -4.68 -50.07
CA ALA A 143 -35.44 -6.11 -49.84
C ALA A 143 -34.53 -6.71 -48.76
N ARG A 144 -33.43 -6.03 -48.41
CA ARG A 144 -32.49 -6.46 -47.36
C ARG A 144 -32.79 -5.84 -45.99
N LEU A 145 -33.77 -4.94 -45.91
CA LEU A 145 -34.17 -4.28 -44.66
C LEU A 145 -35.25 -5.06 -43.91
N ASP A 146 -35.40 -4.76 -42.62
CA ASP A 146 -36.49 -5.28 -41.82
C ASP A 146 -37.84 -4.68 -42.26
N TRP A 147 -38.72 -5.55 -42.78
CA TRP A 147 -40.05 -5.19 -43.24
C TRP A 147 -40.98 -4.63 -42.15
N ALA A 148 -40.70 -4.88 -40.86
CA ALA A 148 -41.41 -4.22 -39.76
C ALA A 148 -41.05 -2.73 -39.68
N ALA A 149 -39.75 -2.42 -39.73
CA ALA A 149 -39.25 -1.05 -39.73
C ALA A 149 -39.66 -0.28 -41.00
N VAL A 150 -39.65 -0.92 -42.17
CA VAL A 150 -40.10 -0.31 -43.45
C VAL A 150 -41.56 0.11 -43.38
N ARG A 151 -42.44 -0.74 -42.81
CA ARG A 151 -43.87 -0.42 -42.68
C ARG A 151 -44.11 0.71 -41.67
N GLN A 152 -43.38 0.71 -40.56
CA GLN A 152 -43.44 1.79 -39.58
C GLN A 152 -43.06 3.13 -40.21
N ALA A 153 -41.96 3.17 -40.97
CA ALA A 153 -41.48 4.34 -41.69
C ALA A 153 -42.47 4.89 -42.75
N LEU A 154 -43.31 4.02 -43.33
CA LEU A 154 -44.33 4.41 -44.31
C LEU A 154 -45.64 4.90 -43.67
N THR A 155 -45.85 4.59 -42.39
CA THR A 155 -47.09 4.93 -41.64
C THR A 155 -46.92 6.21 -40.81
N GLU A 156 -45.68 6.56 -40.48
CA GLU A 156 -45.33 7.86 -39.89
C GLU A 156 -45.66 8.99 -40.88
N LYS A 157 -46.43 9.98 -40.43
CA LYS A 157 -47.10 10.99 -41.26
C LYS A 157 -46.39 12.33 -41.22
#